data_AF-A0A7W1IQ42-F1
#
_entry.id   AF-A0A7W1IQ42-F1
#
_cell.length_a   1.000
_cell.length_b   1.000
_cell.length_c   1.000
_cell.angle_alpha   90.00
_cell.angle_beta   90.00
_cell.angle_gamma   90.00
#
_symmetry.space_group_name_H-M   'P 1'
#
loop_
_entity.id
_entity.type
_entity.pdbx_description
1 polymer ?
#
loop_
_entity_poly.entity_id
_entity_poly.type
_entity_poly.pdbx_seq_one_letter_code
_entity_poly.pdbx_strand_id
1 'polypeptide(L)' 'MAIAISSVVVRIAGSVASDITAVEADGVAVALAADRTFSVAITVPADASHVAITARGPARAETRLIAVERVATAPGAAG' A
#
# COMPACT_ATOMS: atom_id res chain seq x y z
N MET A 1 19.57 -0.39 7.92
CA MET A 1 18.69 -1.54 8.26
C MET A 1 17.30 -1.21 7.74
N ALA A 2 16.82 -1.91 6.72
CA ALA A 2 15.49 -1.68 6.14
C ALA A 2 14.42 -2.39 6.97
N ILE A 3 13.24 -1.79 7.11
CA ILE A 3 12.11 -2.43 7.79
C ILE A 3 11.26 -3.10 6.71
N ALA A 4 11.12 -4.41 6.80
CA ALA A 4 10.24 -5.16 5.91
C ALA A 4 8.80 -5.09 6.46
N ILE A 5 7.92 -4.36 5.79
CA ILE A 5 6.47 -4.46 6.03
C ILE A 5 6.00 -5.72 5.32
N SER A 6 5.61 -6.73 6.09
CA SER A 6 5.37 -8.07 5.56
C SER A 6 4.05 -8.21 4.80
N SER A 7 3.04 -7.39 5.08
CA SER A 7 1.77 -7.39 4.33
C SER A 7 0.96 -6.12 4.60
N VAL A 8 0.61 -5.39 3.54
CA VAL A 8 -0.40 -4.31 3.59
C VAL A 8 -1.63 -4.76 2.83
N VAL A 9 -2.79 -4.80 3.51
CA VAL A 9 -4.09 -5.06 2.88
C VAL A 9 -4.77 -3.72 2.66
N VAL A 10 -5.05 -3.38 1.41
CA VAL A 10 -5.76 -2.16 1.05
C VAL A 10 -7.06 -2.54 0.37
N ARG A 11 -8.16 -1.94 0.84
CA ARG A 11 -9.49 -2.10 0.25
C ARG A 11 -9.91 -0.81 -0.41
N ILE A 12 -10.21 -0.88 -1.71
CA ILE A 12 -10.78 0.23 -2.46
C ILE A 12 -12.31 0.18 -2.27
N ALA A 13 -12.88 1.21 -1.65
CA ALA A 13 -14.31 1.29 -1.37
C ALA A 13 -14.89 2.61 -1.89
N GLY A 14 -16.15 2.58 -2.31
CA GLY A 14 -16.88 3.73 -2.86
C GLY A 14 -17.21 3.60 -4.34
N SER A 15 -17.99 4.55 -4.87
CA SER A 15 -18.46 4.57 -6.27
C SER A 15 -17.35 4.60 -7.32
N VAL A 16 -16.15 5.07 -6.93
CA VAL A 16 -14.92 5.08 -7.75
C VAL A 16 -14.27 3.70 -7.93
N ALA A 17 -14.65 2.68 -7.15
CA ALA A 17 -14.04 1.35 -7.22
C ALA A 17 -14.41 0.56 -8.49
N SER A 18 -15.56 0.89 -9.11
CA SER A 18 -16.11 0.17 -10.26
C SER A 18 -15.22 0.25 -11.50
N ASP A 19 -14.58 1.40 -11.71
CA ASP A 19 -13.82 1.72 -12.92
C ASP A 19 -12.33 1.41 -12.80
N ILE A 20 -11.85 1.02 -11.62
CA ILE A 20 -10.43 0.71 -11.41
C ILE A 20 -10.11 -0.60 -12.11
N THR A 21 -9.06 -0.62 -12.91
CA THR A 21 -8.64 -1.82 -13.67
C THR A 21 -7.23 -2.26 -13.29
N ALA A 22 -6.43 -1.37 -12.69
CA ALA A 22 -5.07 -1.66 -12.27
C ALA A 22 -4.70 -0.90 -10.99
N VAL A 23 -3.80 -1.49 -10.21
CA VAL A 23 -3.20 -0.86 -9.03
C VAL A 23 -1.69 -1.04 -9.07
N GLU A 24 -0.98 -0.01 -8.66
CA GLU A 24 0.47 0.01 -8.47
C GLU A 24 0.80 0.43 -7.04
N ALA A 25 1.75 -0.26 -6.41
CA ALA A 25 2.31 0.10 -5.13
C ALA A 25 3.80 0.40 -5.31
N ASP A 26 4.20 1.65 -5.05
CA ASP A 26 5.56 2.15 -5.25
C ASP A 26 6.12 1.87 -6.67
N GLY A 27 5.27 1.96 -7.69
CA GLY A 27 5.61 1.66 -9.08
C GLY A 27 5.59 0.17 -9.44
N VAL A 28 5.31 -0.73 -8.50
CA VAL A 28 5.15 -2.16 -8.76
C VAL A 28 3.68 -2.47 -9.02
N ALA A 29 3.38 -3.08 -10.16
CA ALA A 29 2.02 -3.51 -10.48
C ALA A 29 1.54 -4.60 -9.50
N VAL A 30 0.30 -4.44 -9.01
CA VAL A 30 -0.32 -5.36 -8.06
C VAL A 30 -1.54 -6.02 -8.68
N ALA A 31 -1.67 -7.33 -8.48
CA ALA A 31 -2.85 -8.08 -8.91
C ALA A 31 -4.08 -7.66 -8.11
N LEU A 32 -5.14 -7.28 -8.82
CA LEU A 32 -6.42 -6.92 -8.23
C LEU A 32 -7.32 -8.16 -8.22
N ALA A 33 -7.86 -8.50 -7.04
CA ALA A 33 -8.84 -9.57 -6.93
C ALA A 33 -10.20 -9.17 -7.53
N ALA A 34 -11.06 -10.16 -7.76
CA ALA A 34 -12.38 -9.95 -8.35
C ALA A 34 -13.29 -9.04 -7.50
N ASP A 35 -13.09 -9.03 -6.18
CA ASP A 35 -13.78 -8.17 -5.21
C ASP A 35 -13.12 -6.79 -5.03
N ARG A 36 -12.17 -6.43 -5.90
CA ARG A 36 -11.39 -5.18 -5.87
C ARG A 36 -10.51 -5.01 -4.64
N THR A 37 -10.22 -6.10 -3.94
CA THR A 37 -9.18 -6.11 -2.91
C THR A 37 -7.82 -6.42 -3.52
N PHE A 38 -6.76 -5.97 -2.87
CA PHE A 38 -5.40 -6.42 -3.18
C PHE A 38 -4.57 -6.50 -1.90
N SER A 39 -3.57 -7.37 -1.94
CA SER A 39 -2.54 -7.47 -0.93
C SER A 39 -1.19 -7.37 -1.62
N VAL A 40 -0.29 -6.61 -1.04
CA VAL A 40 1.05 -6.41 -1.60
C VAL A 40 2.09 -6.48 -0.50
N ALA A 41 3.17 -7.20 -0.79
CA ALA A 41 4.40 -7.14 -0.02
C ALA A 41 5.30 -6.06 -0.66
N ILE A 42 5.61 -5.03 0.11
CA ILE A 42 6.43 -3.90 -0.32
C ILE A 42 7.63 -3.79 0.60
N THR A 43 8.83 -3.70 0.01
CA THR A 43 10.05 -3.43 0.77
C THR A 43 10.19 -1.92 0.87
N VAL A 44 9.98 -1.37 2.07
CA VAL A 44 10.12 0.07 2.27
C VAL A 44 11.57 0.39 2.62
N PRO A 45 12.25 1.25 1.82
CA PRO A 45 13.59 1.72 2.17
C PRO A 45 13.60 2.37 3.55
N ALA A 46 14.74 2.25 4.24
CA ALA A 46 14.88 2.77 5.60
C ALA A 46 14.61 4.29 5.68
N ASP A 47 14.99 5.01 4.64
CA ASP A 47 14.88 6.46 4.47
C ASP A 47 13.53 6.92 3.87
N ALA A 48 12.70 5.99 3.41
CA ALA A 48 11.38 6.32 2.89
C ALA A 48 10.43 6.70 4.03
N SER A 49 9.80 7.87 3.91
CA SER A 49 8.75 8.35 4.82
C SER A 49 7.35 8.03 4.32
N HIS A 50 7.21 7.66 3.04
CA HIS A 50 5.93 7.43 2.40
C HIS A 50 6.02 6.29 1.37
N VAL A 51 4.90 5.63 1.14
CA VAL A 51 4.68 4.70 0.02
C VAL A 51 3.55 5.24 -0.84
N ALA A 52 3.74 5.27 -2.16
CA ALA A 52 2.71 5.68 -3.09
C ALA A 52 1.85 4.47 -3.52
N ILE A 53 0.53 4.58 -3.37
CA ILE A 53 -0.44 3.65 -3.95
C ILE A 53 -1.18 4.38 -5.06
N THR A 54 -1.04 3.90 -6.29
CA THR A 54 -1.72 4.46 -7.46
C THR A 54 -2.75 3.50 -7.96
N ALA A 55 -4.01 3.93 -8.04
CA ALA A 55 -5.08 3.17 -8.65
C ALA A 55 -5.45 3.81 -10.00
N ARG A 56 -5.54 3.00 -11.05
CA ARG A 56 -5.82 3.45 -12.43
C ARG A 56 -7.10 2.82 -12.94
N GLY A 57 -7.91 3.65 -13.60
CA GLY A 57 -9.04 3.25 -14.43
C GLY A 57 -8.92 3.89 -15.82
N PRO A 58 -9.83 3.56 -16.75
CA PRO A 58 -9.75 4.01 -18.14
C PRO A 58 -9.86 5.53 -18.31
N ALA A 59 -10.52 6.22 -17.37
CA ALA A 59 -10.73 7.68 -17.44
C ALA A 59 -9.95 8.47 -16.37
N ARG A 60 -9.28 7.81 -15.42
CA ARG A 60 -8.67 8.49 -14.27
C ARG A 60 -7.56 7.67 -13.62
N ALA A 61 -6.58 8.37 -13.04
CA ALA A 61 -5.63 7.81 -12.08
C ALA A 61 -5.72 8.58 -10.77
N GLU A 62 -5.59 7.89 -9.65
CA GLU A 62 -5.54 8.50 -8.32
C GLU A 62 -4.37 7.91 -7.54
N THR A 63 -3.52 8.78 -6.98
CA THR A 63 -2.38 8.39 -6.16
C THR A 63 -2.60 8.83 -4.72
N ARG A 64 -2.39 7.93 -3.77
CA ARG A 64 -2.43 8.18 -2.34
C ARG A 64 -1.06 7.87 -1.74
N LEU A 65 -0.55 8.82 -0.95
CA LEU A 65 0.67 8.62 -0.18
C LEU A 65 0.27 8.09 1.20
N ILE A 66 0.77 6.91 1.53
CA ILE A 66 0.63 6.31 2.84
C ILE A 66 1.89 6.67 3.63
N ALA A 67 1.73 7.38 4.74
CA ALA A 67 2.84 7.67 5.63
C ALA A 67 3.35 6.37 6.27
N VAL A 68 4.66 6.18 6.25
CA VAL A 68 5.32 5.07 6.93
C VAL A 68 5.92 5.61 8.21
N GLU A 69 5.29 5.26 9.32
CA GLU A 69 5.84 5.55 10.64
C GLU A 69 6.67 4.36 11.12
N ARG A 70 7.92 4.63 11.50
CA ARG A 70 8.72 3.63 12.20
C ARG A 70 8.20 3.51 13.63
N VAL A 71 7.38 2.50 13.87
CA VAL A 71 7.15 2.05 15.24
C VAL A 71 8.42 1.33 15.68
N ALA A 72 9.28 2.01 16.42
CA ALA A 72 10.28 1.32 17.22
C ALA A 72 9.49 0.51 18.26
N THR A 73 9.46 -0.82 18.12
CA THR A 73 9.08 -1.65 19.26
C THR A 73 10.11 -1.37 20.36
N ALA A 74 9.68 -0.66 21.42
CA ALA A 74 10.50 -0.58 22.62
C ALA A 74 10.83 -2.01 23.05
N PRO A 75 12.10 -2.34 23.35
CA PRO A 75 12.41 -3.65 23.92
C PRO A 75 11.58 -3.78 25.20
N GLY A 76 10.86 -4.90 25.31
CA GLY A 76 9.66 -5.01 26.13
C GLY A 76 9.81 -4.54 27.58
N ALA A 77 8.77 -3.87 28.07
CA ALA A 77 8.45 -3.94 29.49
C ALA A 77 7.80 -5.30 29.74
N ALA A 78 8.64 -6.34 29.89
CA ALA A 78 8.24 -7.52 30.63
C ALA A 78 8.26 -7.13 32.12
N GLY A 79 7.08 -6.98 32.71
CA GLY A 79 6.85 -6.77 34.13
C GLY A 79 5.58 -7.47 34.54
#